data_AF-A0A0D2SEN6-F1
#
_entry.id   AF-A0A0D2SEN6-F1
#
_cell.length_a   1.000
_cell.length_b   1.000
_cell.length_c   1.000
_cell.angle_alpha   90.00
_cell.angle_beta   90.00
_cell.angle_gamma   90.00
#
_symmetry.space_group_name_H-M   'P 1'
#
loop_
_entity.id
_entity.type
_entity.pdbx_description
1 polymer ?
#
loop_
_entity_poly.entity_id
_entity_poly.type
_entity_poly.pdbx_seq_one_letter_code
_entity_poly.pdbx_strand_id
1 'polypeptide(L)'
;MSNTHQEAIKQFLSLMGNVDEKLNDTFQNMHHGYPTETLARFLKARDWDVQKAYKMLIDCLQWRIQNEIDNILSKPIIPADLYRAVRDSQLVGLSGYSKEGLPVIAIGVGLSTYDKASVNYYVQSHIQMNEYRDRVVLPAATQKYGKHISTCLKVLDMTGLKLSALNQIKLLTTISTIDDLNYPEKTETYYIVNAPYIFSACWKAVKPLLQERTKRKIQVLQGCGRDELLKMHFPFLFLVQNLSPGIGKGAAKCWDLNL
;
A
#
# COMPACT_ATOMS: atom_id res chain seq x y z
N MET A 1 -0.19 11.20 -22.98
CA MET A 1 -1.35 11.66 -22.19
C MET A 1 -2.28 12.40 -23.14
N SER A 2 -3.59 12.16 -23.13
CA SER A 2 -4.52 12.82 -24.07
C SER A 2 -4.65 14.31 -23.75
N ASN A 3 -5.06 15.12 -24.74
CA ASN A 3 -5.32 16.55 -24.55
C ASN A 3 -6.36 16.80 -23.44
N THR A 4 -7.39 15.97 -23.37
CA THR A 4 -8.42 15.99 -22.31
C THR A 4 -7.85 15.78 -20.92
N HIS A 5 -6.89 14.85 -20.76
CA HIS A 5 -6.23 14.61 -19.46
C HIS A 5 -5.33 15.78 -19.04
N GLN A 6 -4.68 16.44 -20.01
CA GLN A 6 -3.88 17.65 -19.71
C GLN A 6 -4.78 18.79 -19.22
N GLU A 7 -5.95 18.97 -19.82
CA GLU A 7 -6.90 19.98 -19.41
C GLU A 7 -7.48 19.70 -18.02
N ALA A 8 -7.81 18.45 -17.71
CA ALA A 8 -8.27 18.05 -16.39
C ALA A 8 -7.23 18.36 -15.29
N ILE A 9 -5.94 18.15 -15.56
CA ILE A 9 -4.86 18.51 -14.64
C ILE A 9 -4.77 20.02 -14.44
N LYS A 10 -4.86 20.82 -15.51
CA LYS A 10 -4.82 22.29 -15.40
C LYS A 10 -5.99 22.82 -14.57
N GLN A 11 -7.19 22.32 -14.82
CA GLN A 11 -8.37 22.69 -14.05
C GLN A 11 -8.20 22.32 -12.56
N PHE A 12 -7.67 21.12 -12.28
CA PHE A 12 -7.45 20.68 -10.91
C PHE A 12 -6.36 21.50 -10.20
N LEU A 13 -5.26 21.83 -10.88
CA LEU A 13 -4.24 22.75 -10.36
C LEU A 13 -4.83 24.13 -10.02
N SER A 14 -5.70 24.67 -10.87
CA SER A 14 -6.39 25.92 -10.59
C SER A 14 -7.28 25.85 -9.35
N LEU A 15 -7.94 24.72 -9.10
CA LEU A 15 -8.73 24.53 -7.87
C LEU A 15 -7.82 24.48 -6.64
N MET A 16 -6.69 23.79 -6.71
CA MET A 16 -5.70 23.72 -5.64
C MET A 16 -5.06 25.07 -5.32
N GLY A 17 -5.00 26.01 -6.28
CA GLY A 17 -4.52 27.37 -6.04
C GLY A 17 -5.40 28.21 -5.11
N ASN A 18 -6.62 27.76 -4.80
CA ASN A 18 -7.59 28.49 -3.97
C ASN A 18 -7.84 27.83 -2.59
N VAL A 19 -7.10 26.77 -2.25
CA VAL A 19 -7.25 26.09 -0.96
C VAL A 19 -6.57 26.87 0.17
N ASP A 20 -7.03 26.67 1.40
CA ASP A 20 -6.42 27.31 2.57
C ASP A 20 -4.97 26.83 2.82
N GLU A 21 -4.22 27.64 3.55
CA GLU A 21 -2.80 27.42 3.84
C GLU A 21 -2.53 26.04 4.46
N LYS A 22 -3.38 25.58 5.40
CA LYS A 22 -3.17 24.29 6.07
C LYS A 22 -3.35 23.11 5.11
N LEU A 23 -4.34 23.18 4.22
CA LEU A 23 -4.52 22.18 3.17
C LEU A 23 -3.35 22.19 2.18
N ASN A 24 -2.82 23.38 1.86
CA ASN A 24 -1.67 23.50 0.97
C ASN A 24 -0.41 22.91 1.60
N ASP A 25 -0.13 23.18 2.88
CA ASP A 25 1.03 22.65 3.60
C ASP A 25 1.06 21.11 3.60
N THR A 26 -0.07 20.49 3.95
CA THR A 26 -0.15 19.02 3.94
C THR A 26 -0.14 18.44 2.52
N PHE A 27 -0.62 19.18 1.52
CA PHE A 27 -0.47 18.78 0.11
C PHE A 27 0.99 18.82 -0.35
N GLN A 28 1.76 19.84 0.03
CA GLN A 28 3.21 19.91 -0.23
C GLN A 28 3.92 18.70 0.37
N ASN A 29 3.60 18.34 1.62
CA ASN A 29 4.12 17.15 2.28
C ASN A 29 3.73 15.85 1.56
N MET A 30 2.55 15.78 0.92
CA MET A 30 2.11 14.58 0.22
C MET A 30 2.83 14.35 -1.11
N HIS A 31 3.07 15.41 -1.90
CA HIS A 31 3.47 15.26 -3.29
C HIS A 31 4.98 15.21 -3.51
N HIS A 32 5.80 15.61 -2.54
CA HIS A 32 7.27 15.52 -2.59
C HIS A 32 7.90 16.09 -3.89
N GLY A 33 7.45 17.27 -4.31
CA GLY A 33 7.89 17.88 -5.58
C GLY A 33 7.21 17.39 -6.86
N TYR A 34 6.24 16.46 -6.77
CA TYR A 34 5.48 15.93 -7.91
C TYR A 34 3.96 16.21 -7.79
N PRO A 35 3.53 17.49 -7.78
CA PRO A 35 2.13 17.85 -7.59
C PRO A 35 1.26 17.33 -8.74
N THR A 36 1.73 17.46 -9.99
CA THR A 36 1.00 17.01 -11.19
C THR A 36 0.70 15.51 -11.16
N GLU A 37 1.70 14.69 -10.83
CA GLU A 37 1.57 13.24 -10.71
C GLU A 37 0.65 12.86 -9.54
N THR A 38 0.73 13.61 -8.45
CA THR A 38 -0.15 13.43 -7.30
C THR A 38 -1.60 13.69 -7.67
N LEU A 39 -1.91 14.82 -8.33
CA LEU A 39 -3.26 15.12 -8.81
C LEU A 39 -3.76 14.08 -9.82
N ALA A 40 -2.88 13.62 -10.72
CA ALA A 40 -3.21 12.57 -11.68
C ALA A 40 -3.64 11.25 -11.01
N ARG A 41 -3.11 10.90 -9.83
CA ARG A 41 -3.55 9.72 -9.06
C ARG A 41 -5.01 9.86 -8.60
N PHE A 42 -5.38 11.04 -8.09
CA PHE A 42 -6.76 11.32 -7.66
C PHE A 42 -7.72 11.39 -8.84
N LEU A 43 -7.29 11.95 -9.98
CA LEU A 43 -8.06 11.94 -11.23
C LEU A 43 -8.31 10.50 -11.71
N LYS A 44 -7.27 9.68 -11.84
CA LYS A 44 -7.39 8.27 -12.23
C LYS A 44 -8.35 7.51 -11.30
N ALA A 45 -8.29 7.78 -9.99
CA ALA A 45 -9.16 7.16 -8.99
C ALA A 45 -10.64 7.56 -9.09
N ARG A 46 -10.97 8.59 -9.88
CA ARG A 46 -12.32 9.12 -10.10
C ARG A 46 -12.63 9.25 -11.60
N ASP A 47 -12.06 8.37 -12.42
CA ASP A 47 -12.31 8.28 -13.86
C ASP A 47 -12.13 9.62 -14.60
N TRP A 48 -11.13 10.40 -14.16
CA TRP A 48 -10.79 11.74 -14.65
C TRP A 48 -11.87 12.82 -14.45
N ASP A 49 -12.86 12.57 -13.58
CA ASP A 49 -13.81 13.58 -13.11
C ASP A 49 -13.12 14.54 -12.13
N VAL A 50 -12.88 15.77 -12.58
CA VAL A 50 -12.14 16.79 -11.83
C VAL A 50 -12.81 17.14 -10.50
N GLN A 51 -14.14 17.25 -10.46
CA GLN A 51 -14.86 17.65 -9.25
C GLN A 51 -14.85 16.54 -8.20
N LYS A 52 -15.06 15.28 -8.63
CA LYS A 52 -14.95 14.13 -7.72
C LYS A 52 -13.53 13.92 -7.23
N ALA A 53 -12.53 14.12 -8.08
CA ALA A 53 -11.12 14.01 -7.73
C ALA A 53 -10.71 15.11 -6.74
N TYR A 54 -11.13 16.35 -6.98
CA TYR A 54 -10.92 17.47 -6.07
C TYR A 54 -11.53 17.19 -4.70
N LYS A 55 -12.82 16.81 -4.64
CA LYS A 55 -13.45 16.44 -3.37
C LYS A 55 -12.68 15.33 -2.64
N MET A 56 -12.28 14.27 -3.35
CA MET A 56 -11.51 13.17 -2.75
C MET A 56 -10.17 13.65 -2.17
N LEU A 57 -9.46 14.54 -2.87
CA LEU A 57 -8.21 15.10 -2.40
C LEU A 57 -8.44 15.96 -1.16
N ILE A 58 -9.42 16.87 -1.16
CA ILE A 58 -9.74 17.71 0.00
C ILE A 58 -10.10 16.85 1.22
N ASP A 59 -10.95 15.84 1.06
CA ASP A 59 -11.31 14.89 2.14
C ASP A 59 -10.06 14.17 2.68
N CYS A 60 -9.12 13.77 1.80
CA CYS A 60 -7.84 13.16 2.19
C CYS A 60 -6.94 14.14 2.96
N LEU A 61 -6.78 15.38 2.49
CA LEU A 61 -5.96 16.40 3.16
C LEU A 61 -6.55 16.76 4.54
N GLN A 62 -7.87 16.86 4.66
CA GLN A 62 -8.54 17.05 5.95
C GLN A 62 -8.30 15.86 6.88
N TRP A 63 -8.41 14.62 6.37
CA TRP A 63 -8.07 13.42 7.14
C TRP A 63 -6.61 13.45 7.62
N ARG A 64 -5.67 13.90 6.79
CA ARG A 64 -4.26 14.04 7.16
C ARG A 64 -4.06 15.01 8.31
N ILE A 65 -4.71 16.17 8.27
CA ILE A 65 -4.66 17.18 9.33
C ILE A 65 -5.27 16.62 10.62
N GLN A 66 -6.48 16.07 10.56
CA GLN A 66 -7.21 15.58 11.73
C GLN A 66 -6.50 14.43 12.46
N ASN A 67 -5.79 13.58 11.71
CA ASN A 67 -5.08 12.42 12.26
C ASN A 67 -3.56 12.66 12.38
N GLU A 68 -3.12 13.90 12.15
CA GLU A 68 -1.72 14.33 12.25
C GLU A 68 -0.77 13.40 11.48
N ILE A 69 -1.19 13.03 10.27
CA ILE A 69 -0.51 12.05 9.41
C ILE A 69 0.88 12.55 9.02
N ASP A 70 1.05 13.86 8.90
CA ASP A 70 2.35 14.44 8.57
C ASP A 70 3.44 14.18 9.62
N ASN A 71 3.03 13.91 10.86
CA ASN A 71 3.92 13.58 11.97
C ASN A 71 3.82 12.10 12.37
N ILE A 72 3.15 11.23 11.59
CA ILE A 72 2.88 9.85 12.02
C ILE A 72 4.15 9.00 12.17
N LEU A 73 5.18 9.28 11.37
CA LEU A 73 6.45 8.55 11.44
C LEU A 73 7.27 8.89 12.70
N SER A 74 7.04 10.05 13.31
CA SER A 74 7.65 10.43 14.59
C SER A 74 6.81 10.01 15.81
N LYS A 75 5.68 9.30 15.61
CA LYS A 75 4.78 8.84 16.67
C LYS A 75 4.91 7.34 16.87
N PRO A 76 5.83 6.87 17.74
CA PRO A 76 6.00 5.44 17.98
C PRO A 76 4.74 4.82 18.57
N ILE A 77 4.51 3.53 18.28
CA ILE A 77 3.53 2.73 19.02
C ILE A 77 4.19 2.37 20.35
N ILE A 78 3.61 2.83 21.46
CA ILE A 78 4.13 2.64 22.82
C ILE A 78 3.20 1.65 23.55
N PRO A 79 3.73 0.70 24.33
CA PRO A 79 5.15 0.43 24.58
C PRO A 79 5.87 -0.22 23.38
N ALA A 80 7.20 -0.17 23.34
CA ALA A 80 7.99 -0.75 22.26
C ALA A 80 7.71 -2.25 22.04
N ASP A 81 7.43 -3.00 23.11
CA ASP A 81 7.05 -4.41 23.00
C ASP A 81 5.70 -4.61 22.28
N LEU A 82 4.78 -3.65 22.40
CA LEU A 82 3.52 -3.66 21.64
C LEU A 82 3.78 -3.43 20.15
N TYR A 83 4.68 -2.50 19.81
CA TYR A 83 5.09 -2.29 18.42
C TYR A 83 5.69 -3.56 17.81
N ARG A 84 6.63 -4.21 18.51
CA ARG A 84 7.21 -5.49 18.07
C ARG A 84 6.15 -6.56 17.91
N ALA A 85 5.24 -6.69 18.88
CA ALA A 85 4.18 -7.68 18.81
C ALA A 85 3.21 -7.45 17.62
N VAL A 86 2.93 -6.20 17.26
CA VAL A 86 2.17 -5.84 16.04
C VAL A 86 2.95 -6.23 14.78
N ARG A 87 4.25 -5.96 14.73
CA ARG A 87 5.11 -6.31 13.58
C ARG A 87 5.29 -7.82 13.40
N ASP A 88 5.37 -8.55 14.50
CA ASP A 88 5.49 -10.01 14.53
C ASP A 88 4.20 -10.73 14.13
N SER A 89 3.04 -10.06 14.20
CA SER A 89 1.73 -10.63 13.83
C SER A 89 1.19 -10.08 12.50
N GLN A 90 1.67 -8.93 12.04
CA GLN A 90 1.38 -8.33 10.73
C GLN A 90 2.62 -8.47 9.83
N LEU A 91 2.70 -9.59 9.12
CA LEU A 91 3.90 -10.01 8.41
C LEU A 91 3.97 -9.30 7.06
N VAL A 92 4.56 -8.09 7.06
CA VAL A 92 4.75 -7.26 5.87
C VAL A 92 6.21 -6.83 5.78
N GLY A 93 6.79 -6.84 4.58
CA GLY A 93 8.22 -6.67 4.33
C GLY A 93 8.52 -5.93 3.01
N LEU A 94 9.37 -4.89 3.00
CA LEU A 94 10.00 -4.43 1.75
C LEU A 94 11.03 -5.49 1.35
N SER A 95 10.83 -6.12 0.21
CA SER A 95 11.58 -7.30 -0.18
C SER A 95 12.42 -7.06 -1.45
N GLY A 96 12.63 -5.79 -1.81
CA GLY A 96 13.46 -5.35 -2.93
C GLY A 96 12.68 -4.55 -3.97
N TYR A 97 13.14 -4.62 -5.22
CA TYR A 97 12.63 -3.81 -6.35
C TYR A 97 12.44 -4.68 -7.59
N SER A 98 11.41 -4.39 -8.40
CA SER A 98 11.26 -4.98 -9.73
C SER A 98 12.35 -4.48 -10.69
N LYS A 99 12.42 -5.06 -11.90
CA LYS A 99 13.30 -4.59 -12.97
C LYS A 99 13.10 -3.13 -13.32
N GLU A 100 11.86 -2.66 -13.27
CA GLU A 100 11.47 -1.29 -13.56
C GLU A 100 11.71 -0.35 -12.37
N GLY A 101 12.22 -0.86 -11.25
CA GLY A 101 12.52 -0.09 -10.05
C GLY A 101 11.34 0.09 -9.10
N LEU A 102 10.23 -0.65 -9.31
CA LEU A 102 9.07 -0.58 -8.42
C LEU A 102 9.39 -1.31 -7.10
N PRO A 103 9.22 -0.68 -5.93
CA PRO A 103 9.37 -1.37 -4.65
C PRO A 103 8.41 -2.56 -4.54
N VAL A 104 8.89 -3.63 -3.93
CA VAL A 104 8.14 -4.88 -3.78
C VAL A 104 7.84 -5.11 -2.32
N ILE A 105 6.55 -5.05 -1.97
CA ILE A 105 6.07 -5.26 -0.61
C ILE A 105 5.49 -6.67 -0.51
N ALA A 106 6.18 -7.56 0.20
CA ALA A 106 5.70 -8.91 0.50
C ALA A 106 4.81 -8.89 1.74
N ILE A 107 3.71 -9.63 1.71
CA ILE A 107 2.73 -9.74 2.79
C ILE A 107 2.45 -11.23 3.01
N GLY A 108 2.82 -11.76 4.17
CA GLY A 108 2.48 -13.12 4.58
C GLY A 108 1.05 -13.19 5.09
N VAL A 109 0.07 -13.11 4.19
CA VAL A 109 -1.36 -13.07 4.52
C VAL A 109 -1.79 -14.30 5.31
N GLY A 110 -1.37 -15.49 4.87
CA GLY A 110 -1.81 -16.73 5.51
C GLY A 110 -1.24 -16.95 6.92
N LEU A 111 -0.10 -16.34 7.23
CA LEU A 111 0.58 -16.46 8.54
C LEU A 111 0.35 -15.26 9.47
N SER A 112 -0.20 -14.15 8.97
CA SER A 112 -0.49 -12.97 9.79
C SER A 112 -1.71 -13.23 10.69
N THR A 113 -1.56 -13.06 12.00
CA THR A 113 -2.59 -13.40 12.99
C THR A 113 -3.43 -12.21 13.45
N TYR A 114 -2.84 -11.01 13.46
CA TYR A 114 -3.47 -9.77 13.93
C TYR A 114 -4.06 -9.85 15.36
N ASP A 115 -3.49 -10.68 16.24
CA ASP A 115 -4.04 -11.04 17.56
C ASP A 115 -3.35 -10.36 18.74
N LYS A 116 -2.28 -9.58 18.51
CA LYS A 116 -1.45 -8.96 19.55
C LYS A 116 -1.89 -7.57 20.02
N ALA A 117 -2.83 -6.92 19.33
CA ALA A 117 -3.23 -5.56 19.61
C ALA A 117 -4.66 -5.28 19.13
N SER A 118 -5.21 -4.14 19.52
CA SER A 118 -6.49 -3.67 18.98
C SER A 118 -6.34 -3.27 17.50
N VAL A 119 -7.47 -3.23 16.79
CA VAL A 119 -7.56 -2.81 15.38
C VAL A 119 -6.86 -1.47 15.14
N ASN A 120 -6.97 -0.52 16.08
CA ASN A 120 -6.40 0.82 15.93
C ASN A 120 -4.87 0.80 15.81
N TYR A 121 -4.18 -0.07 16.54
CA TYR A 121 -2.72 -0.18 16.45
C TYR A 121 -2.26 -0.80 15.13
N TYR A 122 -2.98 -1.79 14.60
CA TYR A 122 -2.70 -2.32 13.26
C TYR A 122 -2.97 -1.28 12.17
N VAL A 123 -4.04 -0.50 12.30
CA VAL A 123 -4.34 0.61 11.40
C VAL A 123 -3.24 1.67 11.45
N GLN A 124 -2.79 2.07 12.64
CA GLN A 124 -1.67 3.01 12.79
C GLN A 124 -0.38 2.45 12.18
N SER A 125 -0.04 1.19 12.46
CA SER A 125 1.13 0.50 11.87
C SER A 125 1.07 0.50 10.34
N HIS A 126 -0.11 0.21 9.76
CA HIS A 126 -0.32 0.22 8.31
C HIS A 126 -0.17 1.62 7.70
N ILE A 127 -0.71 2.65 8.35
CA ILE A 127 -0.54 4.05 7.94
C ILE A 127 0.94 4.44 7.98
N GLN A 128 1.66 4.09 9.03
CA GLN A 128 3.10 4.34 9.14
C GLN A 128 3.89 3.67 8.01
N MET A 129 3.54 2.44 7.65
CA MET A 129 4.16 1.75 6.50
C MET A 129 3.87 2.47 5.17
N ASN A 130 2.64 2.93 4.97
CA ASN A 130 2.28 3.68 3.77
C ASN A 130 3.02 5.02 3.68
N GLU A 131 3.12 5.78 4.77
CA GLU A 131 3.86 7.04 4.80
C GLU A 131 5.37 6.81 4.64
N TYR A 132 5.94 5.76 5.25
CA TYR A 132 7.34 5.43 5.02
C TYR A 132 7.60 5.01 3.57
N ARG A 133 6.71 4.21 2.97
CA ARG A 133 6.77 3.89 1.54
C ARG A 133 6.82 5.18 0.72
N ASP A 134 5.92 6.13 1.02
CA ASP A 134 5.74 7.33 0.22
C ASP A 134 6.83 8.39 0.41
N ARG A 135 7.39 8.53 1.63
CA ARG A 135 8.39 9.55 1.99
C ARG A 135 9.83 9.07 1.88
N VAL A 136 10.06 7.76 1.98
CA VAL A 136 11.42 7.20 2.04
C VAL A 136 11.67 6.25 0.88
N VAL A 137 10.83 5.22 0.72
CA VAL A 137 11.09 4.15 -0.25
C VAL A 137 10.94 4.64 -1.69
N LEU A 138 9.85 5.35 -2.02
CA LEU A 138 9.57 5.84 -3.37
C LEU A 138 10.56 6.94 -3.82
N PRO A 139 10.92 7.93 -2.98
CA PRO A 139 11.97 8.89 -3.34
C PRO A 139 13.34 8.23 -3.53
N ALA A 140 13.73 7.30 -2.66
CA ALA A 140 14.98 6.55 -2.80
C ALA A 140 14.99 5.71 -4.09
N ALA A 141 13.86 5.08 -4.44
CA ALA A 141 13.71 4.37 -5.72
C ALA A 141 13.83 5.34 -6.91
N THR A 142 13.17 6.50 -6.83
CA THR A 142 13.21 7.52 -7.87
C THR A 142 14.64 7.97 -8.16
N GLN A 143 15.40 8.26 -7.10
CA GLN A 143 16.81 8.63 -7.22
C GLN A 143 17.66 7.50 -7.79
N LYS A 144 17.52 6.28 -7.26
CA LYS A 144 18.30 5.11 -7.66
C LYS A 144 18.11 4.72 -9.13
N TYR A 145 16.88 4.83 -9.63
CA TYR A 145 16.53 4.40 -10.99
C TYR A 145 16.44 5.54 -12.00
N GLY A 146 16.73 6.80 -11.59
CA GLY A 146 16.78 7.96 -12.47
C GLY A 146 15.45 8.32 -13.15
N LYS A 147 14.32 7.86 -12.61
CA LYS A 147 12.98 8.12 -13.13
C LYS A 147 11.97 8.18 -12.00
N HIS A 148 10.89 8.93 -12.16
CA HIS A 148 9.86 9.04 -11.13
C HIS A 148 9.17 7.70 -10.86
N ILE A 149 9.29 7.19 -9.62
CA ILE A 149 8.65 5.99 -9.11
C ILE A 149 7.61 6.40 -8.08
N SER A 150 6.32 6.19 -8.39
CA SER A 150 5.20 6.61 -7.52
C SER A 150 4.34 5.46 -7.01
N THR A 151 4.62 4.24 -7.47
CA THR A 151 3.82 3.04 -7.20
C THR A 151 4.69 1.86 -6.77
N CYS A 152 4.04 0.82 -6.24
CA CYS A 152 4.69 -0.41 -5.77
C CYS A 152 3.96 -1.66 -6.29
N LEU A 153 4.64 -2.80 -6.16
CA LEU A 153 4.07 -4.12 -6.34
C LEU A 153 3.82 -4.75 -4.96
N LYS A 154 2.70 -5.44 -4.80
CA LYS A 154 2.40 -6.19 -3.58
C LYS A 154 2.35 -7.68 -3.89
N VAL A 155 3.08 -8.48 -3.13
CA VAL A 155 3.04 -9.95 -3.22
C VAL A 155 2.39 -10.48 -1.95
N LEU A 156 1.25 -11.15 -2.10
CA LEU A 156 0.42 -11.65 -1.02
C LEU A 156 0.58 -13.16 -0.98
N ASP A 157 1.37 -13.61 -0.03
CA ASP A 157 1.59 -15.03 0.20
C ASP A 157 0.47 -15.62 1.07
N MET A 158 -0.18 -16.64 0.52
CA MET A 158 -1.30 -17.35 1.16
C MET A 158 -0.83 -18.62 1.89
N THR A 159 0.48 -18.87 2.01
CA THR A 159 1.00 -19.99 2.79
C THR A 159 0.45 -19.96 4.21
N GLY A 160 -0.09 -21.09 4.68
CA GLY A 160 -0.67 -21.20 6.01
C GLY A 160 -2.06 -20.58 6.18
N LEU A 161 -2.69 -20.08 5.11
CA LEU A 161 -4.03 -19.50 5.16
C LEU A 161 -5.05 -20.50 5.70
N LYS A 162 -5.86 -20.04 6.66
CA LYS A 162 -6.95 -20.78 7.29
C LYS A 162 -8.24 -19.98 7.19
N LEU A 163 -9.39 -20.65 7.29
CA LEU A 163 -10.71 -19.98 7.33
C LEU A 163 -10.83 -18.96 8.48
N SER A 164 -10.12 -19.18 9.59
CA SER A 164 -10.07 -18.24 10.72
C SER A 164 -9.54 -16.85 10.34
N ALA A 165 -8.85 -16.70 9.20
CA ALA A 165 -8.46 -15.39 8.68
C ALA A 165 -9.68 -14.49 8.40
N LEU A 166 -10.86 -15.07 8.13
CA LEU A 166 -12.10 -14.31 7.96
C LEU A 166 -12.54 -13.61 9.25
N ASN A 167 -12.05 -14.01 10.43
CA ASN A 167 -12.30 -13.27 11.68
C ASN A 167 -11.66 -11.88 11.65
N GLN A 168 -10.65 -11.66 10.80
CA GLN A 168 -9.96 -10.38 10.64
C GLN A 168 -10.58 -9.49 9.53
N ILE A 169 -11.74 -9.86 8.99
CA ILE A 169 -12.36 -9.15 7.86
C ILE A 169 -12.63 -7.67 8.16
N LYS A 170 -12.98 -7.32 9.41
CA LYS A 170 -13.18 -5.94 9.84
C LYS A 170 -11.90 -5.12 9.68
N LEU A 171 -10.78 -5.62 10.21
CA LEU A 171 -9.48 -4.97 10.09
C LEU A 171 -9.07 -4.81 8.61
N LEU A 172 -9.20 -5.87 7.81
CA LEU A 172 -8.87 -5.84 6.39
C LEU A 172 -9.72 -4.82 5.63
N THR A 173 -11.01 -4.70 5.97
CA THR A 173 -11.93 -3.75 5.34
C THR A 173 -11.59 -2.31 5.73
N THR A 174 -11.24 -2.07 7.00
CA THR A 174 -10.76 -0.76 7.46
C THR A 174 -9.47 -0.35 6.74
N ILE A 175 -8.49 -1.25 6.65
CA ILE A 175 -7.23 -1.02 5.94
C ILE A 175 -7.49 -0.73 4.46
N SER A 176 -8.30 -1.54 3.78
CA SER A 176 -8.65 -1.33 2.37
C SER A 176 -9.31 0.03 2.17
N THR A 177 -10.23 0.42 3.07
CA THR A 177 -10.92 1.70 2.99
C THR A 177 -9.97 2.89 3.13
N ILE A 178 -9.00 2.81 4.06
CA ILE A 178 -7.97 3.84 4.25
C ILE A 178 -7.08 3.94 2.99
N ASP A 179 -6.61 2.80 2.47
CA ASP A 179 -5.81 2.76 1.24
C ASP A 179 -6.58 3.36 0.06
N ASP A 180 -7.86 3.03 -0.05
CA ASP A 180 -8.72 3.50 -1.13
C ASP A 180 -9.03 5.00 -1.06
N LEU A 181 -9.29 5.55 0.12
CA LEU A 181 -9.63 6.96 0.28
C LEU A 181 -8.39 7.87 0.26
N ASN A 182 -7.29 7.43 0.86
CA ASN A 182 -6.17 8.30 1.17
C ASN A 182 -4.89 7.99 0.36
N TYR A 183 -4.76 6.78 -0.19
CA TYR A 183 -3.59 6.34 -0.96
C TYR A 183 -3.96 5.83 -2.37
N PRO A 184 -4.79 6.57 -3.14
CA PRO A 184 -5.22 6.12 -4.45
C PRO A 184 -4.04 5.89 -5.40
N GLU A 185 -4.16 4.85 -6.23
CA GLU A 185 -3.22 4.55 -7.31
C GLU A 185 -1.76 4.39 -6.84
N LYS A 186 -1.53 3.92 -5.60
CA LYS A 186 -0.18 3.64 -5.06
C LYS A 186 0.33 2.22 -5.31
N THR A 187 -0.53 1.30 -5.74
CA THR A 187 -0.17 -0.08 -6.08
C THR A 187 -0.55 -0.36 -7.53
N GLU A 188 0.38 -0.91 -8.30
CA GLU A 188 0.16 -1.33 -9.69
C GLU A 188 -0.53 -2.70 -9.75
N THR A 189 0.00 -3.68 -9.01
CA THR A 189 -0.47 -5.06 -9.07
C THR A 189 -0.30 -5.74 -7.71
N TYR A 190 -1.29 -6.56 -7.39
CA TYR A 190 -1.34 -7.45 -6.23
C TYR A 190 -1.18 -8.89 -6.75
N TYR A 191 -0.03 -9.52 -6.51
CA TYR A 191 0.24 -10.90 -6.89
C TYR A 191 -0.08 -11.83 -5.73
N ILE A 192 -1.06 -12.72 -5.92
CA ILE A 192 -1.39 -13.75 -4.93
C ILE A 192 -0.58 -15.00 -5.26
N VAL A 193 0.21 -15.48 -4.31
CA VAL A 193 1.07 -16.67 -4.45
C VAL A 193 0.75 -17.72 -3.39
N ASN A 194 1.14 -18.97 -3.67
CA ASN A 194 0.93 -20.11 -2.78
C ASN A 194 -0.53 -20.26 -2.32
N ALA A 195 -1.49 -20.00 -3.21
CA ALA A 195 -2.92 -20.07 -2.88
C ALA A 195 -3.33 -21.52 -2.56
N PRO A 196 -3.66 -21.86 -1.29
CA PRO A 196 -4.14 -23.20 -0.97
C PRO A 196 -5.58 -23.40 -1.47
N TYR A 197 -6.08 -24.64 -1.48
CA TYR A 197 -7.45 -24.95 -1.91
C TYR A 197 -8.52 -24.06 -1.23
N ILE A 198 -8.30 -23.73 0.06
CA ILE A 198 -9.21 -22.92 0.87
C ILE A 198 -9.24 -21.44 0.48
N PHE A 199 -8.25 -20.95 -0.27
CA PHE A 199 -8.20 -19.57 -0.77
C PHE A 199 -9.49 -19.18 -1.49
N SER A 200 -10.03 -20.09 -2.31
CA SER A 200 -11.25 -19.85 -3.08
C SER A 200 -12.46 -19.46 -2.20
N ALA A 201 -12.59 -20.07 -1.02
CA ALA A 201 -13.65 -19.76 -0.07
C ALA A 201 -13.43 -18.40 0.60
N CYS A 202 -12.21 -18.13 1.08
CA CYS A 202 -11.86 -16.83 1.66
C CYS A 202 -12.03 -15.70 0.64
N TRP A 203 -11.61 -15.93 -0.60
CA TRP A 203 -11.69 -14.96 -1.68
C TRP A 203 -13.14 -14.61 -2.04
N LYS A 204 -14.06 -15.59 -2.04
CA LYS A 204 -15.50 -15.31 -2.22
C LYS A 204 -16.07 -14.36 -1.17
N ALA A 205 -15.59 -14.44 0.08
CA ALA A 205 -16.03 -13.57 1.16
C ALA A 205 -15.38 -12.16 1.10
N VAL A 206 -14.09 -12.08 0.76
CA VAL A 206 -13.33 -10.82 0.75
C VAL A 206 -13.54 -10.01 -0.53
N LYS A 207 -13.63 -10.65 -1.70
CA LYS A 207 -13.70 -9.98 -3.01
C LYS A 207 -14.82 -8.91 -3.08
N PRO A 208 -16.05 -9.14 -2.58
CA PRO A 208 -17.12 -8.14 -2.65
C PRO A 208 -16.82 -6.84 -1.87
N LEU A 209 -15.95 -6.91 -0.87
CA LEU A 209 -15.59 -5.77 -0.01
C LEU A 209 -14.52 -4.86 -0.64
N LEU A 210 -13.88 -5.32 -1.72
CA LEU A 210 -12.85 -4.56 -2.42
C LEU A 210 -13.45 -3.62 -3.46
N GLN A 211 -12.86 -2.43 -3.62
CA GLN A 211 -13.18 -1.53 -4.72
C GLN A 211 -12.83 -2.15 -6.08
N GLU A 212 -13.59 -1.82 -7.11
CA GLU A 212 -13.45 -2.45 -8.44
C GLU A 212 -12.05 -2.23 -9.04
N ARG A 213 -11.46 -1.05 -8.83
CA ARG A 213 -10.08 -0.75 -9.23
C ARG A 213 -9.06 -1.69 -8.59
N THR A 214 -9.27 -2.09 -7.34
CA THR A 214 -8.38 -3.00 -6.61
C THR A 214 -8.56 -4.42 -7.13
N LYS A 215 -9.80 -4.86 -7.41
CA LYS A 215 -10.07 -6.17 -8.02
C LYS A 215 -9.35 -6.33 -9.36
N ARG A 216 -9.36 -5.30 -10.21
CA ARG A 216 -8.69 -5.32 -11.53
C ARG A 216 -7.16 -5.46 -11.46
N LYS A 217 -6.56 -5.10 -10.32
CA LYS A 217 -5.10 -5.16 -10.09
C LYS A 217 -4.66 -6.47 -9.45
N ILE A 218 -5.58 -7.35 -9.08
CA ILE A 218 -5.26 -8.62 -8.41
C ILE A 218 -5.03 -9.72 -9.44
N GLN A 219 -3.88 -10.37 -9.36
CA GLN A 219 -3.49 -11.50 -10.20
C GLN A 219 -3.19 -12.69 -9.30
N VAL A 220 -3.93 -13.79 -9.46
CA VAL A 220 -3.66 -15.04 -8.76
C VAL A 220 -2.71 -15.87 -9.63
N LEU A 221 -1.51 -16.07 -9.13
CA LEU A 221 -0.44 -16.78 -9.84
C LEU A 221 -0.64 -18.29 -9.72
N GLN A 222 -0.22 -19.03 -10.75
CA GLN A 222 -0.37 -20.49 -10.78
C GLN A 222 0.70 -21.18 -9.93
N GLY A 223 0.33 -22.28 -9.27
CA GLY A 223 1.22 -23.02 -8.38
C GLY A 223 1.77 -22.15 -7.24
N CYS A 224 3.09 -22.17 -7.05
CA CYS A 224 3.76 -21.31 -6.07
C CYS A 224 4.05 -19.88 -6.59
N GLY A 225 3.72 -19.58 -7.85
CA GLY A 225 3.99 -18.28 -8.49
C GLY A 225 5.47 -17.97 -8.78
N ARG A 226 6.39 -18.88 -8.44
CA ARG A 226 7.85 -18.68 -8.58
C ARG A 226 8.28 -18.31 -10.00
N ASP A 227 7.82 -19.05 -11.00
CA ASP A 227 8.26 -18.86 -12.39
C ASP A 227 7.76 -17.53 -12.97
N GLU A 228 6.55 -17.13 -12.59
CA GLU A 228 5.95 -15.86 -13.00
C GLU A 228 6.65 -14.68 -12.32
N LEU A 229 6.96 -14.78 -11.02
CA LEU A 229 7.77 -13.79 -10.33
C LEU A 229 9.22 -13.75 -10.86
N LEU A 230 9.83 -14.89 -11.20
CA LEU A 230 11.14 -14.93 -11.84
C LEU A 230 11.15 -14.20 -13.19
N LYS A 231 10.11 -14.39 -14.01
CA LYS A 231 9.95 -13.66 -15.29
C LYS A 231 9.83 -12.15 -15.07
N MET A 232 9.22 -11.73 -13.97
CA MET A 232 9.13 -10.33 -13.55
C MET A 232 10.44 -9.81 -12.91
N HIS A 233 11.50 -10.64 -12.88
CA HIS A 233 12.83 -10.34 -12.37
C HIS A 233 12.80 -9.79 -10.94
N PHE A 234 11.93 -10.34 -10.09
CA PHE A 234 12.03 -10.10 -8.65
C PHE A 234 13.41 -10.57 -8.15
N PRO A 235 14.05 -9.86 -7.21
CA PRO A 235 15.42 -10.16 -6.79
C PRO A 235 15.55 -11.62 -6.33
N PHE A 236 16.69 -12.28 -6.62
CA PHE A 236 16.89 -13.66 -6.19
C PHE A 236 16.77 -13.81 -4.64
N LEU A 237 17.19 -12.81 -3.86
CA LEU A 237 16.93 -12.75 -2.41
C LEU A 237 15.44 -12.72 -2.08
N PHE A 238 14.62 -11.97 -2.83
CA PHE A 238 13.16 -11.99 -2.70
C PHE A 238 12.62 -13.40 -2.89
N LEU A 239 13.09 -14.11 -3.91
CA LEU A 239 12.58 -15.43 -4.28
C LEU A 239 13.07 -16.53 -3.32
N VAL A 240 14.30 -16.45 -2.82
CA VAL A 240 14.85 -17.44 -1.89
C VAL A 240 14.28 -17.26 -0.47
N GLN A 241 14.12 -16.01 0.00
CA GLN A 241 13.56 -15.73 1.32
C GLN A 241 12.03 -15.86 1.38
N ASN A 242 11.32 -15.60 0.27
CA ASN A 242 9.85 -15.52 0.24
C ASN A 242 9.15 -16.64 -0.56
N LEU A 243 9.81 -17.74 -0.95
CA LEU A 243 9.16 -18.88 -1.63
C LEU A 243 9.41 -20.24 -0.96
N SER A 244 10.04 -20.26 0.21
CA SER A 244 10.03 -21.44 1.09
C SER A 244 8.76 -21.42 1.96
N PRO A 245 8.08 -22.54 2.24
CA PRO A 245 6.89 -22.55 3.09
C PRO A 245 7.23 -21.99 4.48
N GLY A 246 6.57 -20.88 4.90
CA GLY A 246 6.87 -20.21 6.17
C GLY A 246 7.29 -18.72 6.09
N ILE A 247 7.00 -18.05 4.98
CA ILE A 247 7.36 -16.66 4.57
C ILE A 247 7.22 -15.60 5.67
N GLY A 248 6.21 -15.76 6.51
CA GLY A 248 5.88 -14.81 7.57
C GLY A 248 7.01 -14.53 8.57
N LYS A 249 7.86 -15.52 8.87
CA LYS A 249 8.90 -15.35 9.90
C LYS A 249 10.11 -14.54 9.45
N GLY A 250 10.30 -14.35 8.15
CA GLY A 250 11.44 -13.60 7.58
C GLY A 250 11.10 -12.16 7.16
N ALA A 251 9.88 -11.93 6.65
CA ALA A 251 9.46 -10.62 6.15
C ALA A 251 9.35 -9.54 7.25
N ALA A 252 9.05 -9.94 8.50
CA ALA A 252 9.00 -9.06 9.66
C ALA A 252 10.33 -8.32 9.92
N LYS A 253 11.48 -8.91 9.53
CA LYS A 253 12.82 -8.33 9.75
C LYS A 253 13.21 -7.22 8.78
N CYS A 254 12.48 -7.03 7.67
CA CYS A 254 12.83 -6.01 6.67
C CYS A 254 12.36 -4.60 7.03
N TRP A 255 11.55 -4.44 8.09
CA TRP A 255 11.12 -3.14 8.62
C TRP A 255 11.59 -2.91 10.05
N ASP A 256 12.64 -3.60 10.49
CA ASP A 256 13.41 -3.16 11.64
C ASP A 256 14.08 -1.83 11.26
N LEU A 257 13.27 -0.77 11.25
CA LEU A 257 13.73 0.58 11.47
C LEU A 257 14.38 0.52 12.83
N ASN A 258 15.71 0.60 12.84
CA ASN A 258 16.44 1.02 14.02
C ASN A 258 15.92 2.42 14.38
N LEU A 259 14.86 2.45 15.17
CA LEU A 259 14.48 3.56 16.05
C LEU A 259 15.13 3.28 17.41
#